data_AF-A0A954GRN1-F1
#
_entry.id   AF-A0A954GRN1-F1
#
_cell.length_a   1.000
_cell.length_b   1.000
_cell.length_c   1.000
_cell.angle_alpha   90.00
_cell.angle_beta   90.00
_cell.angle_gamma   90.00
#
_symmetry.space_group_name_H-M   'P 1'
#
loop_
_entity.id
_entity.type
_entity.pdbx_description
1 polymer ?
#
loop_
_entity_poly.entity_id
_entity_poly.type
_entity_poly.pdbx_seq_one_letter_code
_entity_poly.pdbx_strand_id
1 'polypeptide(L)'
;PMQYVLLWFEWYPVFVIFIPVYVFLFLPIRSAAAGETENFLERTAKIQWGVMICVYCLSHAPALLTLLKIPGYEHENGKLLYYFVLICELSDVMQYVFGKLFGRHQVAPTVSPGKTWEGLIGGVAATVAIGAGLWWATPFTPWQSAGMSLLTCLMGFGGGLVMSAIKRDRGVKDWGTTIKGHGGMLDRLDSLCFAAPIFFHVTRYYFA
;
A
#
# COMPACT_ATOMS: atom_id res chain seq x y z
N PRO A 1 -13.76 -4.71 -10.86
CA PRO A 1 -15.13 -4.46 -10.34
C PRO A 1 -15.60 -5.46 -9.27
N MET A 2 -15.49 -6.79 -9.49
CA MET A 2 -16.03 -7.80 -8.56
C MET A 2 -15.50 -7.67 -7.11
N GLN A 3 -14.22 -7.31 -6.92
CA GLN A 3 -13.62 -7.05 -5.61
C GLN A 3 -14.40 -5.98 -4.80
N TYR A 4 -14.84 -4.90 -5.45
CA TYR A 4 -15.61 -3.82 -4.82
C TYR A 4 -17.08 -4.19 -4.60
N VAL A 5 -17.62 -5.10 -5.42
CA VAL A 5 -18.96 -5.66 -5.20
C VAL A 5 -18.98 -6.53 -3.94
N LEU A 6 -17.94 -7.34 -3.71
CA LEU A 6 -17.81 -8.13 -2.48
C LEU A 6 -17.73 -7.25 -1.23
N LEU A 7 -17.09 -6.08 -1.36
CA LEU A 7 -17.02 -5.07 -0.32
C LEU A 7 -18.39 -4.42 -0.05
N TRP A 8 -19.18 -4.15 -1.11
CA TRP A 8 -20.56 -3.67 -0.98
C TRP A 8 -21.47 -4.65 -0.23
N PHE A 9 -21.30 -5.96 -0.45
CA PHE A 9 -22.02 -7.00 0.27
C PHE A 9 -21.42 -7.36 1.63
N GLU A 10 -20.39 -6.64 2.08
CA GLU A 10 -19.66 -6.90 3.32
C GLU A 10 -19.11 -8.34 3.47
N TRP A 11 -18.84 -9.03 2.36
CA TRP A 11 -18.52 -10.46 2.37
C TRP A 11 -17.02 -10.72 2.58
N TYR A 12 -16.54 -10.43 3.80
CA TYR A 12 -15.13 -10.44 4.16
C TYR A 12 -14.34 -11.71 3.77
N PRO A 13 -14.79 -12.94 4.11
CA PRO A 13 -14.00 -14.15 3.82
C PRO A 13 -13.71 -14.31 2.33
N VAL A 14 -14.70 -14.01 1.48
CA VAL A 14 -14.55 -14.10 0.02
C VAL A 14 -13.70 -12.94 -0.48
N PHE A 15 -13.90 -11.73 0.03
CA PHE A 15 -13.11 -10.54 -0.35
C PHE A 15 -11.59 -10.78 -0.23
N VAL A 16 -11.14 -11.40 0.86
CA VAL A 16 -9.71 -11.65 1.11
C VAL A 16 -9.12 -12.70 0.17
N ILE A 17 -9.86 -13.78 -0.12
CA ILE A 17 -9.34 -14.87 -0.95
C ILE A 17 -9.64 -14.69 -2.45
N PHE A 18 -10.52 -13.76 -2.83
CA PHE A 18 -11.00 -13.61 -4.20
C PHE A 18 -9.86 -13.43 -5.21
N ILE A 19 -9.02 -12.42 -5.00
CA ILE A 19 -7.89 -12.19 -5.91
C ILE A 19 -6.74 -13.19 -5.67
N PRO A 20 -6.22 -13.34 -4.44
CA PRO A 20 -5.02 -14.16 -4.20
C PRO A 20 -5.21 -15.65 -4.49
N VAL A 21 -6.44 -16.17 -4.42
CA VAL A 21 -6.74 -17.59 -4.67
C VAL A 21 -7.47 -17.75 -6.00
N TYR A 22 -8.70 -17.23 -6.12
CA TYR A 22 -9.53 -17.54 -7.27
C TYR A 22 -9.03 -16.89 -8.56
N VAL A 23 -8.72 -15.59 -8.55
CA VAL A 23 -8.21 -14.91 -9.75
C VAL A 23 -6.82 -15.41 -10.12
N PHE A 24 -5.95 -15.62 -9.13
CA PHE A 24 -4.61 -16.15 -9.36
C PHE A 24 -4.62 -17.53 -10.01
N LEU A 25 -5.53 -18.43 -9.62
CA LEU A 25 -5.66 -19.74 -10.27
C LEU A 25 -6.39 -19.66 -11.62
N PHE A 26 -7.41 -18.82 -11.73
CA PHE A 26 -8.25 -18.74 -12.93
C PHE A 26 -7.50 -18.16 -14.15
N LEU A 27 -6.68 -17.12 -13.95
CA LEU A 27 -5.96 -16.46 -15.04
C LEU A 27 -5.05 -17.41 -15.86
N PRO A 28 -4.14 -18.20 -15.27
CA PRO A 28 -3.34 -19.17 -16.02
C PRO A 28 -4.20 -20.26 -16.67
N ILE A 29 -5.23 -20.78 -15.97
CA ILE A 29 -6.12 -21.81 -16.52
C ILE A 29 -6.80 -21.29 -17.81
N ARG A 30 -7.33 -20.06 -17.78
CA ARG A 30 -7.96 -19.43 -18.94
C ARG A 30 -6.97 -19.22 -20.10
N SER A 31 -5.77 -18.73 -19.79
CA SER A 31 -4.75 -18.48 -20.81
C SER A 31 -4.25 -19.79 -21.45
N ALA A 32 -4.08 -20.85 -20.67
CA ALA A 32 -3.71 -22.18 -21.15
C ALA A 32 -4.83 -22.81 -22.00
N ALA A 33 -6.09 -22.71 -21.55
CA ALA A 33 -7.25 -23.19 -22.30
C ALA A 33 -7.44 -22.44 -23.64
N ALA A 34 -6.99 -21.19 -23.74
CA ALA A 34 -6.98 -20.41 -24.98
C ALA A 34 -5.81 -20.77 -25.91
N GLY A 35 -4.94 -21.71 -25.53
CA GLY A 35 -3.77 -22.11 -26.33
C GLY A 35 -2.63 -21.08 -26.35
N GLU A 36 -2.64 -20.10 -25.45
CA GLU A 36 -1.61 -19.06 -25.39
C GLU A 36 -0.35 -19.60 -24.71
N THR A 37 0.70 -19.95 -25.47
CA THR A 37 1.93 -20.54 -24.92
C THR A 37 3.12 -19.58 -24.87
N GLU A 38 3.13 -18.53 -25.69
CA GLU A 38 4.23 -17.57 -25.74
C GLU A 38 4.33 -16.72 -24.47
N ASN A 39 5.51 -16.71 -23.86
CA ASN A 39 5.82 -16.00 -22.61
C ASN A 39 4.75 -16.22 -21.53
N PHE A 40 4.16 -17.42 -21.50
CA PHE A 40 2.95 -17.73 -20.72
C PHE A 40 3.09 -17.37 -19.24
N LEU A 41 4.18 -17.81 -18.61
CA LEU A 41 4.42 -17.57 -17.19
C LEU A 41 4.64 -16.08 -16.90
N GLU A 42 5.43 -15.39 -17.71
CA GLU A 42 5.73 -13.97 -17.55
C GLU A 42 4.49 -13.10 -17.73
N ARG A 43 3.67 -13.35 -18.78
CA ARG A 43 2.42 -12.64 -19.02
C ARG A 43 1.43 -12.87 -17.88
N THR A 44 1.27 -14.12 -17.45
CA THR A 44 0.37 -14.47 -16.34
C THR A 44 0.81 -13.78 -15.06
N ALA A 45 2.09 -13.86 -14.70
CA ALA A 45 2.63 -13.21 -13.51
C ALA A 45 2.44 -11.69 -13.55
N LYS A 46 2.66 -11.05 -14.71
CA LYS A 46 2.43 -9.61 -14.90
C LYS A 46 0.96 -9.23 -14.66
N ILE A 47 0.00 -10.00 -15.19
CA ILE A 47 -1.43 -9.73 -15.00
C ILE A 47 -1.82 -9.97 -13.53
N GLN A 48 -1.40 -11.08 -12.94
CA GLN A 48 -1.65 -11.41 -11.53
C GLN A 48 -1.14 -10.32 -10.59
N TRP A 49 0.11 -9.88 -10.77
CA TRP A 49 0.70 -8.78 -10.00
C TRP A 49 -0.01 -7.45 -10.23
N GLY A 50 -0.38 -7.13 -11.47
CA GLY A 50 -1.15 -5.93 -11.78
C GLY A 50 -2.50 -5.90 -11.07
N VAL A 51 -3.23 -7.03 -11.06
CA VAL A 51 -4.51 -7.13 -10.33
C VAL A 51 -4.31 -7.10 -8.81
N MET A 52 -3.25 -7.72 -8.30
CA MET A 52 -2.90 -7.68 -6.87
C MET A 52 -2.68 -6.23 -6.41
N ILE A 53 -1.83 -5.48 -7.11
CA ILE A 53 -1.48 -4.11 -6.68
C ILE A 53 -2.64 -3.13 -6.95
N CYS A 54 -3.18 -3.14 -8.17
CA CYS A 54 -4.14 -2.11 -8.58
C CYS A 54 -5.57 -2.36 -8.08
N VAL A 55 -5.91 -3.60 -7.69
CA VAL A 55 -7.28 -3.95 -7.27
C VAL A 55 -7.29 -4.47 -5.85
N TYR A 56 -6.55 -5.52 -5.54
CA TYR A 56 -6.59 -6.13 -4.21
C TYR A 56 -6.10 -5.16 -3.14
N CYS A 57 -4.85 -4.70 -3.26
CA CYS A 57 -4.23 -3.76 -2.36
C CYS A 57 -5.05 -2.47 -2.19
N LEU A 58 -5.41 -1.80 -3.29
CA LEU A 58 -6.20 -0.56 -3.24
C LEU A 58 -7.60 -0.75 -2.67
N SER A 59 -8.24 -1.92 -2.85
CA SER A 59 -9.57 -2.18 -2.27
C SER A 59 -9.58 -2.25 -0.74
N HIS A 60 -8.41 -2.42 -0.10
CA HIS A 60 -8.32 -2.44 1.37
C HIS A 60 -8.49 -1.05 2.00
N ALA A 61 -8.24 0.03 1.25
CA ALA A 61 -8.49 1.39 1.73
C ALA A 61 -10.00 1.63 1.99
N PRO A 62 -10.93 1.44 1.03
CA PRO A 62 -12.36 1.54 1.31
C PRO A 62 -12.88 0.38 2.19
N ALA A 63 -12.15 -0.73 2.30
CA ALA A 63 -12.52 -1.83 3.21
C ALA A 63 -12.47 -1.38 4.67
N LEU A 64 -11.58 -0.45 5.02
CA LEU A 64 -11.54 0.17 6.35
C LEU A 64 -12.85 0.86 6.73
N LEU A 65 -13.60 1.37 5.74
CA LEU A 65 -14.87 2.05 6.00
C LEU A 65 -16.04 1.08 6.22
N THR A 66 -16.03 -0.04 5.49
CA THR A 66 -17.21 -0.90 5.29
C THR A 66 -17.10 -2.23 6.03
N LEU A 67 -15.93 -2.85 6.02
CA LEU A 67 -15.74 -4.19 6.59
C LEU A 67 -15.32 -4.15 8.06
N LEU A 68 -14.84 -3.01 8.56
CA LEU A 68 -14.29 -2.88 9.89
C LEU A 68 -15.38 -2.49 10.90
N LYS A 69 -15.67 -3.36 11.86
CA LYS A 69 -16.65 -3.13 12.93
C LYS A 69 -15.93 -3.12 14.26
N ILE A 70 -15.44 -1.94 14.64
CA ILE A 70 -14.72 -1.76 15.92
C ILE A 70 -15.73 -1.32 16.98
N PRO A 71 -15.88 -2.07 18.09
CA PRO A 71 -16.79 -1.69 19.17
C PRO A 71 -16.51 -0.27 19.68
N GLY A 72 -17.51 0.60 19.62
CA GLY A 72 -17.40 2.00 20.05
C GLY A 72 -16.74 2.96 19.05
N TYR A 73 -16.40 2.51 17.84
CA TYR A 73 -15.76 3.33 16.80
C TYR A 73 -16.41 3.21 15.41
N GLU A 74 -17.55 2.52 15.29
CA GLU A 74 -18.18 2.18 14.00
C GLU A 74 -18.52 3.38 13.10
N HIS A 75 -18.85 4.54 13.67
CA HIS A 75 -19.18 5.75 12.90
C HIS A 75 -17.95 6.62 12.57
N GLU A 76 -16.77 6.25 13.08
CA GLU A 76 -15.54 7.04 12.96
C GLU A 76 -14.49 6.39 12.05
N ASN A 77 -14.85 5.30 11.36
CA ASN A 77 -13.98 4.63 10.39
C ASN A 77 -13.40 5.59 9.33
N GLY A 78 -14.12 6.67 8.99
CA GLY A 78 -13.62 7.74 8.12
C GLY A 78 -12.37 8.44 8.68
N LYS A 79 -12.31 8.67 9.99
CA LYS A 79 -11.13 9.23 10.66
C LYS A 79 -9.94 8.27 10.59
N LEU A 80 -10.19 6.97 10.72
CA LEU A 80 -9.15 5.94 10.62
C LEU A 80 -8.57 5.85 9.20
N LEU A 81 -9.41 5.92 8.16
CA LEU A 81 -8.96 6.00 6.78
C LEU A 81 -8.12 7.27 6.55
N TYR A 82 -8.58 8.42 7.04
CA TYR A 82 -7.84 9.67 6.95
C TYR A 82 -6.49 9.59 7.64
N TYR A 83 -6.45 9.05 8.87
CA TYR A 83 -5.22 8.79 9.61
C TYR A 83 -4.25 7.92 8.80
N PHE A 84 -4.73 6.79 8.26
CA PHE A 84 -3.90 5.88 7.46
C PHE A 84 -3.29 6.59 6.24
N VAL A 85 -4.10 7.29 5.44
CA VAL A 85 -3.62 8.02 4.26
C VAL A 85 -2.64 9.12 4.67
N LEU A 86 -2.95 9.88 5.72
CA LEU A 86 -2.10 10.94 6.22
C LEU A 86 -0.72 10.40 6.62
N ILE A 87 -0.66 9.30 7.38
CA ILE A 87 0.61 8.69 7.81
C ILE A 87 1.40 8.17 6.61
N CYS A 88 0.74 7.59 5.62
CA CYS A 88 1.41 7.08 4.43
C CYS A 88 2.09 8.22 3.64
N GLU A 89 1.34 9.27 3.32
CA GLU A 89 1.84 10.44 2.58
C GLU A 89 2.89 11.22 3.39
N LEU A 90 2.67 11.39 4.70
CA LEU A 90 3.62 12.03 5.60
C LEU A 90 4.94 11.26 5.66
N SER A 91 4.89 9.93 5.65
CA SER A 91 6.08 9.08 5.60
C SER A 91 6.94 9.39 4.38
N ASP A 92 6.33 9.48 3.20
CA ASP A 92 7.07 9.78 1.96
C ASP A 92 7.69 11.18 1.97
N VAL A 93 6.94 12.18 2.47
CA VAL A 93 7.45 13.55 2.62
C VAL A 93 8.60 13.60 3.62
N MET A 94 8.43 13.01 4.81
CA MET A 94 9.45 13.02 5.85
C MET A 94 10.70 12.26 5.42
N GLN A 95 10.57 11.11 4.76
CA GLN A 95 11.71 10.38 4.20
C GLN A 95 12.46 11.20 3.16
N TYR A 96 11.75 11.93 2.30
CA TYR A 96 12.37 12.83 1.32
C TYR A 96 13.09 14.01 1.99
N VAL A 97 12.46 14.66 2.98
CA VAL A 97 13.04 15.79 3.70
C VAL A 97 14.31 15.37 4.46
N PHE A 98 14.23 14.33 5.29
CA PHE A 98 15.40 13.83 6.01
C PHE A 98 16.46 13.27 5.07
N GLY A 99 16.05 12.62 3.97
CA GLY A 99 16.96 12.13 2.96
C GLY A 99 17.73 13.25 2.26
N LYS A 100 17.10 14.41 2.03
CA LYS A 100 17.76 15.57 1.43
C LYS A 100 18.65 16.34 2.41
N LEU A 101 18.28 16.39 3.69
CA LEU A 101 19.04 17.11 4.71
C LEU A 101 20.24 16.32 5.23
N PHE A 102 20.08 15.01 5.43
CA PHE A 102 21.06 14.16 6.12
C PHE A 102 21.54 12.96 5.30
N GLY A 103 20.96 12.72 4.11
CA GLY A 103 21.23 11.53 3.32
C GLY A 103 22.66 11.43 2.85
N ARG A 104 23.31 10.31 3.18
CA ARG A 104 24.65 9.97 2.70
C ARG A 104 24.68 8.57 2.11
N HIS A 105 23.95 7.63 2.70
CA HIS A 105 23.97 6.23 2.29
C HIS A 105 22.67 5.85 1.57
N GLN A 106 22.78 5.48 0.30
CA GLN A 106 21.63 5.05 -0.51
C GLN A 106 21.16 3.66 -0.05
N VAL A 107 19.85 3.46 0.04
CA VAL A 107 19.27 2.15 0.43
C VAL A 107 19.31 1.17 -0.73
N ALA A 108 18.91 1.62 -1.92
CA ALA A 108 18.79 0.78 -3.11
C ALA A 108 19.23 1.57 -4.36
N PRO A 109 20.54 1.75 -4.60
CA PRO A 109 21.05 2.65 -5.63
C PRO A 109 20.60 2.33 -7.06
N THR A 110 20.43 1.04 -7.39
CA THR A 110 19.98 0.60 -8.73
C THR A 110 18.47 0.76 -8.94
N VAL A 111 17.68 0.68 -7.87
CA VAL A 111 16.21 0.69 -7.92
C VAL A 111 15.69 2.12 -7.72
N SER A 112 16.17 2.80 -6.67
CA SER A 112 15.76 4.14 -6.26
C SER A 112 16.96 4.96 -5.73
N PRO A 113 17.70 5.65 -6.60
CA PRO A 113 18.89 6.42 -6.24
C PRO A 113 18.65 7.53 -5.19
N GLY A 114 17.41 8.00 -5.06
CA GLY A 114 17.05 9.10 -4.17
C GLY A 114 16.68 8.69 -2.73
N LYS A 115 16.53 7.40 -2.44
CA LYS A 115 16.16 6.92 -1.09
C LYS A 115 17.43 6.61 -0.29
N THR A 116 17.57 7.21 0.89
CA THR A 116 18.73 7.06 1.79
C THR A 116 18.33 6.44 3.13
N TRP A 117 19.30 5.79 3.80
CA TRP A 117 19.08 5.16 5.12
C TRP A 117 18.77 6.21 6.18
N GLU A 118 19.43 7.37 6.13
CA GLU A 118 19.16 8.48 7.05
C GLU A 118 17.77 9.06 6.82
N GLY A 119 17.34 9.16 5.56
CA GLY A 119 15.98 9.54 5.19
C GLY A 119 14.94 8.54 5.70
N LEU A 120 15.20 7.24 5.53
CA LEU A 120 14.32 6.19 6.03
C LEU A 120 14.18 6.25 7.55
N ILE A 121 15.29 6.20 8.30
CA ILE A 121 15.27 6.15 9.76
C ILE A 121 14.69 7.45 10.33
N GLY A 122 15.18 8.61 9.89
CA GLY A 122 14.70 9.90 10.37
C GLY A 122 13.25 10.18 9.99
N GLY A 123 12.88 9.88 8.74
CA GLY A 123 11.52 10.08 8.24
C GLY A 123 10.50 9.17 8.91
N VAL A 124 10.84 7.89 9.11
CA VAL A 124 10.01 6.93 9.85
C VAL A 124 9.86 7.38 11.30
N ALA A 125 10.95 7.72 11.99
CA ALA A 125 10.90 8.14 13.39
C ALA A 125 10.02 9.39 13.59
N ALA A 126 10.16 10.40 12.73
CA ALA A 126 9.35 11.61 12.77
C ALA A 126 7.86 11.30 12.51
N THR A 127 7.57 10.47 11.50
CA THR A 127 6.19 10.09 11.16
C THR A 127 5.54 9.26 12.26
N VAL A 128 6.28 8.35 12.89
CA VAL A 128 5.80 7.55 14.03
C VAL A 128 5.48 8.43 15.23
N ALA A 129 6.32 9.42 15.53
CA ALA A 129 6.05 10.38 16.60
C ALA A 129 4.77 11.20 16.33
N ILE A 130 4.58 11.64 15.08
CA ILE A 130 3.37 12.37 14.67
C ILE A 130 2.14 11.47 14.78
N GLY A 131 2.22 10.23 14.28
CA GLY A 131 1.13 9.26 14.39
C GLY A 131 0.77 8.91 15.83
N ALA A 132 1.77 8.73 16.70
CA ALA A 132 1.55 8.57 18.14
C ALA A 132 0.81 9.77 18.74
N GLY A 133 1.11 11.00 18.31
CA GLY A 133 0.41 12.22 18.73
C GLY A 133 -1.03 12.35 18.20
N LEU A 134 -1.35 11.67 17.10
CA LEU A 134 -2.69 11.63 16.50
C LEU A 134 -3.58 10.48 17.01
N TRP A 135 -3.17 9.79 18.08
CA TRP A 135 -3.89 8.65 18.64
C TRP A 135 -5.37 8.94 18.97
N TRP A 136 -5.69 10.18 19.37
CA TRP A 136 -7.06 10.62 19.69
C TRP A 136 -8.03 10.57 18.49
N ALA A 137 -7.50 10.50 17.26
CA ALA A 137 -8.28 10.35 16.04
C ALA A 137 -8.39 8.89 15.57
N THR A 138 -8.02 7.94 16.43
CA THR A 138 -7.98 6.49 16.14
C THR A 138 -8.55 5.72 17.34
N PRO A 139 -8.95 4.45 17.17
CA PRO A 139 -9.33 3.60 18.30
C PRO A 139 -8.11 3.05 19.08
N PHE A 140 -6.91 3.58 18.84
CA PHE A 140 -5.65 3.05 19.35
C PHE A 140 -5.13 3.85 20.54
N THR A 141 -4.47 3.18 21.48
CA THR A 141 -3.63 3.85 22.49
C THR A 141 -2.41 4.51 21.81
N PRO A 142 -1.72 5.47 22.45
CA PRO A 142 -0.55 6.14 21.86
C PRO A 142 0.52 5.15 21.33
N TRP A 143 0.78 4.06 22.06
CA TRP A 143 1.72 3.02 21.64
C TRP A 143 1.21 2.15 20.49
N GLN A 144 -0.08 1.83 20.47
CA GLN A 144 -0.67 1.12 19.34
C GLN A 144 -0.67 2.00 18.08
N SER A 145 -0.98 3.29 18.20
CA SER A 145 -0.90 4.27 17.11
C SER A 145 0.53 4.40 16.57
N ALA A 146 1.53 4.48 17.46
CA ALA A 146 2.94 4.46 17.08
C ALA A 146 3.31 3.19 16.30
N GLY A 147 2.87 2.02 16.78
CA GLY A 147 3.09 0.73 16.13
C GLY A 147 2.43 0.63 14.74
N MET A 148 1.18 1.07 14.62
CA MET A 148 0.47 1.11 13.35
C MET A 148 1.13 2.08 12.36
N SER A 149 1.63 3.22 12.85
CA SER A 149 2.39 4.17 12.03
C SER A 149 3.70 3.58 11.54
N LEU A 150 4.45 2.90 12.41
CA LEU A 150 5.71 2.25 12.05
C LEU A 150 5.47 1.20 10.97
N LEU A 151 4.46 0.35 11.17
CA LEU A 151 4.05 -0.67 10.19
C LEU A 151 3.70 -0.04 8.84
N THR A 152 2.90 1.02 8.84
CA THR A 152 2.50 1.76 7.63
C THR A 152 3.71 2.32 6.90
N CYS A 153 4.64 2.95 7.62
CA CYS A 153 5.86 3.50 7.02
C CYS A 153 6.74 2.42 6.39
N LEU A 154 6.92 1.27 7.06
CA LEU A 154 7.74 0.17 6.55
C LEU A 154 7.12 -0.47 5.31
N MET A 155 5.81 -0.72 5.33
CA MET A 155 5.10 -1.29 4.18
C MET A 155 5.00 -0.30 3.02
N GLY A 156 4.80 0.99 3.32
CA GLY A 156 4.82 2.05 2.30
C GLY A 156 6.19 2.18 1.63
N PHE A 157 7.27 2.14 2.41
CA PHE A 157 8.63 2.11 1.86
C PHE A 157 8.88 0.88 0.99
N GLY A 158 8.47 -0.30 1.45
CA GLY A 158 8.57 -1.55 0.68
C GLY A 158 7.81 -1.49 -0.64
N GLY A 159 6.57 -1.00 -0.63
CA GLY A 159 5.76 -0.81 -1.83
C GLY A 159 6.40 0.16 -2.83
N GLY A 160 6.93 1.28 -2.34
CA GLY A 160 7.67 2.24 -3.15
C GLY A 160 8.92 1.65 -3.82
N LEU A 161 9.66 0.77 -3.14
CA LEU A 161 10.79 0.05 -3.72
C LEU A 161 10.35 -0.94 -4.81
N VAL A 162 9.29 -1.71 -4.56
CA VAL A 162 8.75 -2.67 -5.55
C VAL A 162 8.27 -1.93 -6.80
N MET A 163 7.51 -0.85 -6.64
CA MET A 163 7.04 -0.06 -7.78
C MET A 163 8.19 0.59 -8.54
N SER A 164 9.20 1.10 -7.82
CA SER A 164 10.42 1.60 -8.46
C SER A 164 11.13 0.52 -9.26
N ALA A 165 11.23 -0.72 -8.74
CA ALA A 165 11.85 -1.84 -9.45
C ALA A 165 11.06 -2.22 -10.72
N ILE A 166 9.72 -2.28 -10.65
CA ILE A 166 8.86 -2.55 -11.80
C ILE A 166 9.05 -1.46 -12.88
N LYS A 167 9.14 -0.19 -12.48
CA LYS A 167 9.42 0.92 -13.40
C LYS A 167 10.75 0.73 -14.13
N ARG A 168 11.81 0.35 -13.41
CA ARG A 168 13.13 0.06 -14.01
C ARG A 168 13.11 -1.13 -14.95
N ASP A 169 12.42 -2.21 -14.60
CA ASP A 169 12.24 -3.39 -15.46
C ASP A 169 11.57 -3.02 -16.80
N ARG A 170 10.62 -2.09 -16.77
CA ARG A 170 9.92 -1.60 -17.97
C ARG A 170 10.63 -0.47 -18.70
N GLY A 171 11.80 -0.03 -18.24
CA GLY A 171 12.56 1.07 -18.85
C GLY A 171 11.87 2.44 -18.72
N VAL A 172 10.88 2.58 -17.84
CA VAL A 172 10.17 3.85 -17.60
C VAL A 172 10.58 4.45 -16.25
N LYS A 173 10.57 5.78 -16.14
CA LYS A 173 10.87 6.48 -14.88
C LYS A 173 9.63 6.75 -14.04
N ASP A 174 8.54 7.15 -14.69
CA ASP A 174 7.26 7.55 -14.09
C ASP A 174 6.11 6.84 -14.82
N TRP A 175 5.02 6.50 -14.09
CA TRP A 175 3.89 5.76 -14.67
C TRP A 175 3.04 6.58 -15.67
N GLY A 176 3.20 7.90 -15.69
CA GLY A 176 2.49 8.80 -16.61
C GLY A 176 2.90 10.27 -16.43
N THR A 177 2.34 11.16 -17.25
CA THR A 177 2.66 12.61 -17.27
C THR A 177 1.55 13.50 -16.71
N THR A 178 0.62 12.92 -15.95
CA THR A 178 -0.63 13.58 -15.51
C THR A 178 -0.39 14.90 -14.76
N ILE A 179 0.75 15.04 -14.06
CA ILE A 179 1.15 16.30 -13.43
C ILE A 179 2.59 16.65 -13.87
N LYS A 180 2.73 17.67 -14.73
CA LYS A 180 4.06 18.18 -15.14
C LYS A 180 4.88 18.55 -13.89
N GLY A 181 5.94 17.79 -13.62
CA GLY A 181 6.90 18.03 -12.55
C GLY A 181 6.65 17.30 -11.21
N HIS A 182 5.63 16.43 -11.09
CA HIS A 182 5.30 15.75 -9.82
C HIS A 182 5.10 14.23 -9.93
N GLY A 183 5.45 13.62 -11.07
CA GLY A 183 5.16 12.21 -11.36
C GLY A 183 3.68 11.97 -11.73
N GLY A 184 3.32 10.70 -11.91
CA GLY A 184 1.94 10.28 -12.17
C GLY A 184 1.11 10.17 -10.89
N MET A 185 -0.22 10.26 -11.00
CA MET A 185 -1.13 10.01 -9.87
C MET A 185 -0.93 8.61 -9.26
N LEU A 186 -0.51 7.64 -10.08
CA LEU A 186 -0.17 6.29 -9.64
C LEU A 186 1.08 6.25 -8.76
N ASP A 187 2.07 7.13 -8.97
CA ASP A 187 3.29 7.16 -8.14
C ASP A 187 2.97 7.53 -6.67
N ARG A 188 1.84 8.22 -6.42
CA ARG A 188 1.37 8.51 -5.05
C ARG A 188 0.65 7.34 -4.40
N LEU A 189 0.10 6.43 -5.21
CA LEU A 189 -0.56 5.25 -4.71
C LEU A 189 0.44 4.12 -4.39
N ASP A 190 1.70 4.22 -4.83
CA ASP A 190 2.72 3.18 -4.70
C ASP A 190 2.92 2.75 -3.22
N SER A 191 3.03 3.70 -2.30
CA SER A 191 3.20 3.45 -0.87
C SER A 191 1.89 2.97 -0.22
N LEU A 192 0.75 3.52 -0.63
CA LEU A 192 -0.57 3.11 -0.13
C LEU A 192 -0.91 1.66 -0.47
N CYS A 193 -0.54 1.18 -1.66
CA CYS A 193 -0.90 -0.16 -2.12
C CYS A 193 -0.41 -1.25 -1.16
N PHE A 194 0.83 -1.17 -0.69
CA PHE A 194 1.39 -2.20 0.20
C PHE A 194 0.98 -1.99 1.65
N ALA A 195 0.80 -0.75 2.08
CA ALA A 195 0.43 -0.45 3.45
C ALA A 195 -1.05 -0.78 3.75
N ALA A 196 -1.96 -0.53 2.80
CA ALA A 196 -3.40 -0.68 3.00
C ALA A 196 -3.86 -2.10 3.46
N PRO A 197 -3.48 -3.21 2.79
CA PRO A 197 -3.92 -4.54 3.22
C PRO A 197 -3.37 -4.91 4.59
N ILE A 198 -2.10 -4.59 4.85
CA ILE A 198 -1.44 -4.91 6.12
C ILE A 198 -2.08 -4.11 7.26
N PHE A 199 -2.28 -2.81 7.08
CA PHE A 199 -2.96 -1.95 8.05
C PHE A 199 -4.36 -2.50 8.35
N PHE A 200 -5.16 -2.76 7.32
CA PHE A 200 -6.51 -3.29 7.47
C PHE A 200 -6.55 -4.62 8.24
N HIS A 201 -5.71 -5.59 7.86
CA HIS A 201 -5.71 -6.90 8.52
C HIS A 201 -5.24 -6.84 9.96
N VAL A 202 -4.22 -6.04 10.27
CA VAL A 202 -3.77 -5.85 11.65
C VAL A 202 -4.83 -5.14 12.47
N THR A 203 -5.46 -4.09 11.95
CA THR A 203 -6.56 -3.43 12.66
C THR A 203 -7.72 -4.40 12.91
N ARG A 204 -8.12 -5.16 11.89
CA ARG A 204 -9.22 -6.12 12.03
C ARG A 204 -8.91 -7.21 13.04
N TYR A 205 -7.70 -7.78 13.02
CA TYR A 205 -7.35 -8.94 13.85
C TYR A 205 -7.23 -8.60 15.33
N TYR A 206 -6.74 -7.40 15.66
CA TYR A 206 -6.48 -7.01 17.05
C TYR A 206 -7.53 -6.07 17.65
N PHE A 207 -8.35 -5.41 16.84
CA PHE A 207 -9.23 -4.32 17.30
C PHE A 207 -10.70 -4.45 16.85
N ALA A 208 -11.03 -5.37 15.95
CA ALA A 208 -12.41 -5.62 15.49
C ALA A 208 -12.92 -6.99 15.92
#